data_AF-A0A7Y3CGA4-F1
#
_entry.id   AF-A0A7Y3CGA4-F1
#
_cell.length_a   1.000
_cell.length_b   1.000
_cell.length_c   1.000
_cell.angle_alpha   90.00
_cell.angle_beta   90.00
_cell.angle_gamma   90.00
#
_symmetry.space_group_name_H-M   'P 1'
#
loop_
_entity.id
_entity.type
_entity.pdbx_description
1 polymer ?
#
loop_
_entity_poly.entity_id
_entity_poly.type
_entity_poly.pdbx_seq_one_letter_code
_entity_poly.pdbx_strand_id
1 'polypeptide(L)'
;YDEDSIEKENIVKWQELTYQTIKRLINCGVKAEDISIENLTYPFEWVEDIVRAFNFNICMDIGHLIVCERDIKTFFDSYSDNISIIHLHGVENGHDHISLERLSGERVGEIMEILKKFTKVVSIEVFSYDALVTSLEFLEKCWGKNELIEQVPQAGFANLHKLS
;
A
#
# COMPACT_ATOMS: atom_id res chain seq x y z
N TYR A 1 13.58 29.60 -19.35
CA TYR A 1 14.01 28.20 -19.26
C TYR A 1 12.92 27.50 -18.48
N ASP A 2 12.29 26.49 -19.09
CA ASP A 2 11.08 25.86 -18.57
C ASP A 2 11.49 24.56 -17.85
N GLU A 3 11.63 24.64 -16.52
CA GLU A 3 12.07 23.51 -15.69
C GLU A 3 11.14 22.29 -15.82
N ASP A 4 9.83 22.52 -15.96
CA ASP A 4 8.82 21.47 -16.14
C ASP A 4 9.03 20.67 -17.45
N SER A 5 9.56 21.33 -18.49
CA SER A 5 9.85 20.68 -19.77
C SER A 5 11.04 19.73 -19.67
N ILE A 6 12.06 20.12 -18.89
CA ILE A 6 13.28 19.34 -18.68
C ILE A 6 12.98 18.13 -17.80
N GLU A 7 12.15 18.31 -16.76
CA GLU A 7 11.72 17.22 -15.90
C GLU A 7 10.95 16.15 -16.69
N LYS A 8 10.01 16.56 -17.54
CA LYS A 8 9.26 15.63 -18.41
C LYS A 8 10.18 14.86 -19.37
N GLU A 9 11.13 15.54 -20.01
CA GLU A 9 12.09 14.88 -20.91
C GLU A 9 12.96 13.86 -20.16
N ASN A 10 13.39 14.20 -18.94
CA ASN A 10 14.13 13.29 -18.09
C ASN A 10 13.33 12.05 -17.69
N ILE A 11 12.04 12.22 -17.36
CA ILE A 11 11.15 11.10 -17.03
C ILE A 11 10.98 10.16 -18.23
N VAL A 12 10.70 10.69 -19.43
CA VAL A 12 10.55 9.88 -20.65
C VAL A 12 11.83 9.09 -20.95
N LYS A 13 12.99 9.74 -20.82
CA LYS A 13 14.28 9.07 -21.03
C LYS A 13 14.53 7.98 -19.99
N TRP A 14 14.18 8.24 -18.73
CA TRP A 14 14.27 7.26 -17.66
C TRP A 14 13.35 6.06 -17.90
N GLN A 15 12.11 6.29 -18.35
CA GLN A 15 11.16 5.23 -18.69
C GLN A 15 11.70 4.34 -19.81
N GLU A 16 12.23 4.93 -20.90
CA GLU A 16 12.81 4.18 -22.01
C GLU A 16 14.00 3.32 -21.55
N LEU A 17 14.93 3.89 -20.79
CA LEU A 17 16.09 3.16 -20.26
C LEU A 17 15.67 2.02 -19.31
N THR A 18 14.67 2.27 -18.47
CA THR A 18 14.10 1.28 -17.56
C THR A 18 13.46 0.14 -18.32
N TYR A 19 12.65 0.45 -19.33
CA TYR A 19 12.02 -0.55 -20.21
C TYR A 19 13.07 -1.44 -20.89
N GLN A 20 14.12 -0.85 -21.49
CA GLN A 20 15.17 -1.63 -22.16
C GLN A 20 15.96 -2.50 -21.17
N THR A 21 16.21 -1.99 -19.95
CA THR A 21 16.92 -2.75 -18.91
C THR A 21 16.10 -3.94 -18.44
N ILE A 22 14.81 -3.74 -18.18
CA ILE A 22 13.88 -4.79 -17.80
C ILE A 22 13.77 -5.83 -18.91
N LYS A 23 13.61 -5.41 -20.16
CA LYS A 23 13.54 -6.32 -21.31
C LYS A 23 14.76 -7.24 -21.37
N ARG A 24 15.96 -6.72 -21.07
CA ARG A 24 17.18 -7.52 -21.00
C ARG A 24 17.14 -8.52 -19.84
N LEU A 25 16.68 -8.09 -18.67
CA LEU A 25 16.56 -8.93 -17.48
C LEU A 25 15.59 -10.11 -17.70
N ILE A 26 14.43 -9.86 -18.30
CA ILE A 26 13.47 -10.90 -18.67
C ILE A 26 14.07 -11.85 -19.72
N ASN A 27 14.78 -11.33 -20.72
CA ASN A 27 15.46 -12.16 -21.73
C ASN A 27 16.59 -13.03 -21.15
N CYS A 28 17.11 -12.72 -19.96
CA CYS A 28 18.05 -13.56 -19.24
C CYS A 28 17.37 -14.71 -18.48
N GLY A 29 16.04 -14.85 -18.56
CA GLY A 29 15.29 -15.95 -17.97
C GLY A 29 14.67 -15.64 -16.60
N VAL A 30 14.77 -14.40 -16.12
CA VAL A 30 14.00 -13.98 -14.94
C VAL A 30 12.54 -13.86 -15.34
N LYS A 31 11.63 -14.45 -14.57
CA LYS A 31 10.21 -14.39 -14.87
C LYS A 31 9.60 -13.14 -14.26
N ALA A 32 8.69 -12.50 -15.00
CA ALA A 32 8.00 -11.31 -14.51
C ALA A 32 7.11 -11.60 -13.29
N GLU A 33 6.53 -12.80 -13.21
CA GLU A 33 5.71 -13.24 -12.06
C GLU A 33 6.50 -13.28 -10.73
N ASP A 34 7.83 -13.38 -10.78
CA ASP A 34 8.70 -13.40 -9.60
C ASP A 34 9.12 -11.99 -9.16
N ILE A 35 8.69 -10.93 -9.88
CA ILE A 35 9.08 -9.54 -9.63
C ILE A 35 7.86 -8.72 -9.26
N SER A 36 7.97 -7.99 -8.13
CA SER A 36 7.00 -6.98 -7.72
C SER A 36 7.62 -5.59 -7.81
N ILE A 37 6.97 -4.67 -8.53
CA ILE A 37 7.39 -3.28 -8.62
C ILE A 37 6.76 -2.48 -7.49
N GLU A 38 7.59 -1.87 -6.68
CA GLU A 38 7.16 -1.09 -5.52
C GLU A 38 6.78 0.34 -5.89
N ASN A 39 5.70 0.85 -5.28
CA ASN A 39 5.44 2.29 -5.31
C ASN A 39 6.39 3.02 -4.36
N LEU A 40 7.03 4.06 -4.89
CA LEU A 40 7.97 4.90 -4.16
C LEU A 40 7.39 6.30 -3.97
N THR A 41 8.24 7.27 -3.66
CA THR A 41 7.85 8.66 -3.41
C THR A 41 7.62 9.49 -4.69
N TYR A 42 7.42 8.84 -5.83
CA TYR A 42 7.05 9.45 -7.11
C TYR A 42 5.76 8.85 -7.66
N PRO A 43 5.04 9.54 -8.58
CA PRO A 43 3.78 9.03 -9.14
C PRO A 43 3.96 7.63 -9.76
N PHE A 44 3.20 6.64 -9.29
CA PHE A 44 3.30 5.26 -9.78
C PHE A 44 2.94 5.13 -11.26
N GLU A 45 2.15 6.07 -11.77
CA GLU A 45 1.80 6.22 -13.19
C GLU A 45 3.04 6.31 -14.08
N TRP A 46 4.20 6.71 -13.55
CA TRP A 46 5.46 6.73 -14.29
C TRP A 46 5.98 5.34 -14.66
N VAL A 47 5.59 4.29 -13.92
CA VAL A 47 6.01 2.90 -14.20
C VAL A 47 4.85 2.00 -14.65
N GLU A 48 3.62 2.51 -14.66
CA GLU A 48 2.43 1.69 -14.92
C GLU A 48 2.47 1.00 -16.30
N ASP A 49 2.89 1.72 -17.34
CA ASP A 49 3.03 1.16 -18.69
C ASP A 49 4.07 0.03 -18.75
N ILE A 50 5.15 0.14 -17.96
CA ILE A 50 6.19 -0.89 -17.87
C ILE A 50 5.63 -2.11 -17.11
N VAL A 51 4.97 -1.90 -15.97
CA VAL A 51 4.31 -2.97 -15.19
C VAL A 51 3.36 -3.75 -16.07
N ARG A 52 2.53 -3.05 -16.85
CA ARG A 52 1.56 -3.65 -17.76
C ARG A 52 2.22 -4.38 -18.92
N ALA A 53 3.25 -3.80 -19.54
CA ALA A 53 3.92 -4.39 -20.70
C ALA A 53 4.61 -5.72 -20.38
N PHE A 54 5.13 -5.88 -19.17
CA PHE A 54 5.83 -7.10 -18.75
C PHE A 54 4.99 -7.99 -17.82
N ASN A 55 3.77 -7.58 -17.46
CA ASN A 55 2.89 -8.28 -16.52
C ASN A 55 3.57 -8.53 -15.16
N PHE A 56 4.20 -7.48 -14.60
CA PHE A 56 4.76 -7.55 -13.27
C PHE A 56 3.69 -7.56 -12.19
N ASN A 57 4.04 -8.13 -11.04
CA ASN A 57 3.31 -7.89 -9.82
C ASN A 57 3.64 -6.50 -9.26
N ILE A 58 2.85 -6.06 -8.30
CA ILE A 58 3.01 -4.78 -7.59
C ILE A 58 3.33 -5.07 -6.12
N CYS A 59 4.31 -4.36 -5.58
CA CYS A 59 4.50 -4.18 -4.15
C CYS A 59 3.78 -2.89 -3.77
N MET A 60 2.72 -3.00 -2.99
CA MET A 60 2.05 -1.84 -2.44
C MET A 60 2.71 -1.48 -1.11
N ASP A 61 3.59 -0.50 -1.12
CA ASP A 61 4.08 0.13 0.09
C ASP A 61 3.07 1.18 0.55
N ILE A 62 2.39 0.88 1.66
CA ILE A 62 1.35 1.78 2.19
C ILE A 62 1.96 3.03 2.81
N GLY A 63 3.13 2.93 3.43
CA GLY A 63 3.69 4.06 4.13
C GLY A 63 4.24 5.13 3.18
N HIS A 64 4.81 4.75 2.03
CA HIS A 64 5.10 5.69 0.94
C HIS A 64 3.85 6.41 0.45
N LEU A 65 2.70 5.73 0.33
CA LEU A 65 1.44 6.38 -0.03
C LEU A 65 1.03 7.40 1.05
N ILE A 66 1.18 7.08 2.33
CA ILE A 66 0.88 8.00 3.44
C ILE A 66 1.81 9.21 3.40
N VAL A 67 3.12 9.01 3.25
CA VAL A 67 4.12 10.09 3.16
C VAL A 67 3.81 11.05 2.00
N CYS A 68 3.39 10.51 0.86
CA CYS A 68 3.05 11.29 -0.33
C CYS A 68 1.60 11.78 -0.36
N GLU A 69 0.85 11.65 0.74
CA GLU A 69 -0.56 12.04 0.85
C GLU A 69 -1.46 11.44 -0.25
N ARG A 70 -1.13 10.22 -0.70
CA ARG A 70 -1.90 9.45 -1.69
C ARG A 70 -2.97 8.61 -1.00
N ASP A 71 -4.08 8.45 -1.69
CA ASP A 71 -5.21 7.67 -1.18
C ASP A 71 -4.94 6.16 -1.26
N ILE A 72 -4.87 5.51 -0.09
CA ILE A 72 -4.51 4.10 0.05
C ILE A 72 -5.54 3.20 -0.66
N LYS A 73 -6.83 3.49 -0.47
CA LYS A 73 -7.93 2.69 -1.02
C LYS A 73 -7.99 2.76 -2.53
N THR A 74 -7.84 3.96 -3.10
CA THR A 74 -7.84 4.19 -4.54
C THR A 74 -6.67 3.45 -5.19
N PHE A 75 -5.48 3.47 -4.60
CA PHE A 75 -4.34 2.70 -5.09
C PHE A 75 -4.63 1.19 -5.04
N PHE A 76 -5.10 0.69 -3.89
CA PHE A 76 -5.44 -0.72 -3.74
C PHE A 76 -6.49 -1.16 -4.76
N ASP A 77 -7.59 -0.43 -4.90
CA ASP A 77 -8.68 -0.78 -5.82
C ASP A 77 -8.21 -0.76 -7.28
N SER A 78 -7.31 0.16 -7.65
CA SER A 78 -6.78 0.27 -9.02
C SER A 78 -5.86 -0.89 -9.41
N TYR A 79 -5.17 -1.49 -8.44
CA TYR A 79 -4.09 -2.44 -8.69
C TYR A 79 -4.25 -3.80 -8.00
N SER A 80 -5.35 -4.03 -7.27
CA SER A 80 -5.58 -5.18 -6.38
C SER A 80 -5.26 -6.54 -7.01
N ASP A 81 -5.61 -6.75 -8.28
CA ASP A 81 -5.35 -8.00 -8.99
C ASP A 81 -3.84 -8.28 -9.12
N ASN A 82 -3.02 -7.24 -9.33
CA ASN A 82 -1.58 -7.30 -9.55
C ASN A 82 -0.75 -7.13 -8.26
N ILE A 83 -1.31 -6.59 -7.18
CA ILE A 83 -0.60 -6.47 -5.90
C ILE A 83 -0.30 -7.88 -5.38
N SER A 84 0.97 -8.27 -5.28
CA SER A 84 1.36 -9.58 -4.75
C SER A 84 1.89 -9.52 -3.31
N ILE A 85 2.37 -8.34 -2.93
CA ILE A 85 2.92 -8.06 -1.62
C ILE A 85 2.49 -6.66 -1.17
N ILE A 86 2.20 -6.53 0.12
CA ILE A 86 1.99 -5.25 0.79
C ILE A 86 3.14 -5.05 1.78
N HIS A 87 3.81 -3.90 1.71
CA HIS A 87 4.72 -3.44 2.75
C HIS A 87 3.96 -2.55 3.74
N LEU A 88 4.18 -2.82 5.03
CA LEU A 88 3.59 -2.12 6.15
C LEU A 88 4.67 -1.56 7.06
N HIS A 89 4.57 -0.26 7.32
CA HIS A 89 5.28 0.40 8.39
C HIS A 89 4.51 1.64 8.85
N GLY A 90 4.85 2.14 10.03
CA GLY A 90 4.30 3.38 10.55
C GLY A 90 4.85 4.59 9.81
N VAL A 91 4.12 5.70 9.91
CA VAL A 91 4.52 7.02 9.43
C VAL A 91 4.08 8.07 10.44
N GLU A 92 4.99 8.96 10.84
CA GLU A 92 4.70 10.08 11.74
C GLU A 92 5.58 11.28 11.37
N ASN A 93 4.98 12.46 11.17
CA ASN A 93 5.69 13.71 10.85
C ASN A 93 6.69 13.55 9.68
N GLY A 94 6.30 12.84 8.61
CA GLY A 94 7.12 12.59 7.43
C GLY A 94 8.25 11.57 7.63
N HIS A 95 8.39 10.96 8.81
CA HIS A 95 9.30 9.85 9.05
C HIS A 95 8.56 8.55 8.85
N ASP A 96 9.08 7.70 7.97
CA ASP A 96 8.55 6.40 7.64
C ASP A 96 9.40 5.26 8.24
N HIS A 97 9.05 4.00 7.93
CA HIS A 97 9.73 2.81 8.44
C HIS A 97 9.81 2.70 9.98
N ILE A 98 8.88 3.36 10.68
CA ILE A 98 8.72 3.30 12.14
C ILE A 98 7.64 2.30 12.54
N SER A 99 7.40 2.14 13.84
CA SER A 99 6.40 1.20 14.34
C SER A 99 4.98 1.55 13.87
N LEU A 100 4.19 0.53 13.51
CA LEU A 100 2.78 0.69 13.13
C LEU A 100 1.91 1.34 14.21
N GLU A 101 2.34 1.31 15.48
CA GLU A 101 1.64 1.99 16.58
C GLU A 101 1.55 3.52 16.39
N ARG A 102 2.39 4.07 15.51
CA ARG A 102 2.49 5.50 15.21
C ARG A 102 1.49 5.97 14.15
N LEU A 103 0.77 5.04 13.52
CA LEU A 103 -0.27 5.38 12.56
C LEU A 103 -1.48 6.03 13.24
N SER A 104 -2.10 6.99 12.56
CA SER A 104 -3.36 7.57 13.02
C SER A 104 -4.50 6.53 12.95
N GLY A 105 -5.51 6.67 13.81
CA GLY A 105 -6.64 5.74 13.85
C GLY A 105 -7.42 5.64 12.52
N GLU A 106 -7.45 6.72 11.73
CA GLU A 106 -8.02 6.72 10.38
C GLU A 106 -7.25 5.80 9.44
N ARG A 107 -5.92 5.99 9.32
CA ARG A 107 -5.06 5.15 8.47
C ARG A 107 -5.09 3.68 8.86
N VAL A 108 -5.15 3.41 10.16
CA VAL A 108 -5.30 2.05 10.70
C VAL A 108 -6.61 1.43 10.20
N GLY A 109 -7.72 2.17 10.22
CA GLY A 109 -9.00 1.69 9.69
C GLY A 109 -8.91 1.28 8.21
N GLU A 110 -8.31 2.14 7.38
CA GLU A 110 -8.12 1.89 5.94
C GLU A 110 -7.26 0.65 5.68
N ILE A 111 -6.14 0.53 6.39
CA ILE A 111 -5.23 -0.61 6.29
C ILE A 111 -5.95 -1.91 6.70
N MET A 112 -6.67 -1.90 7.81
CA MET A 112 -7.37 -3.10 8.28
C MET A 112 -8.47 -3.57 7.32
N GLU A 113 -9.18 -2.65 6.66
CA GLU A 113 -10.14 -2.99 5.61
C GLU A 113 -9.48 -3.67 4.40
N ILE A 114 -8.28 -3.23 4.02
CA ILE A 114 -7.49 -3.84 2.95
C ILE A 114 -6.99 -5.23 3.38
N LEU A 115 -6.36 -5.33 4.55
CA LEU A 115 -5.77 -6.57 5.05
C LEU A 115 -6.82 -7.67 5.25
N LYS A 116 -8.07 -7.34 5.60
CA LYS A 116 -9.17 -8.32 5.68
C LYS A 116 -9.49 -8.98 4.32
N LYS A 117 -9.26 -8.28 3.21
CA LYS A 117 -9.55 -8.75 1.84
C LYS A 117 -8.33 -9.35 1.17
N PHE A 118 -7.14 -8.94 1.59
CA PHE A 118 -5.89 -9.31 0.96
C PHE A 118 -5.40 -10.68 1.44
N THR A 119 -5.15 -11.58 0.50
CA THR A 119 -4.84 -13.00 0.78
C THR A 119 -3.42 -13.41 0.39
N LYS A 120 -2.60 -12.45 -0.05
CA LYS A 120 -1.21 -12.68 -0.49
C LYS A 120 -0.24 -12.24 0.62
N VAL A 121 0.97 -11.79 0.28
CA VAL A 121 2.06 -11.58 1.27
C VAL A 121 1.98 -10.19 1.91
N VAL A 122 2.07 -10.14 3.23
CA VAL A 122 2.25 -8.88 3.97
C VAL A 122 3.63 -8.91 4.63
N SER A 123 4.44 -7.89 4.37
CA SER A 123 5.75 -7.68 4.99
C SER A 123 5.70 -6.47 5.90
N ILE A 124 6.23 -6.60 7.12
CA ILE A 124 6.43 -5.45 8.01
C ILE A 124 7.84 -4.92 7.73
N GLU A 125 7.93 -3.83 6.98
CA GLU A 125 9.19 -3.25 6.53
C GLU A 125 9.68 -2.19 7.51
N VAL A 126 10.28 -2.64 8.61
CA VAL A 126 10.88 -1.76 9.62
C VAL A 126 12.32 -2.18 9.89
N PHE A 127 13.17 -1.20 10.19
CA PHE A 127 14.62 -1.41 10.30
C PHE A 127 15.13 -1.50 11.75
N SER A 128 14.26 -1.82 12.70
CA SER A 128 14.66 -2.10 14.08
C SER A 128 13.81 -3.21 14.70
N TYR A 129 14.42 -3.98 15.60
CA TYR A 129 13.73 -5.05 16.33
C TYR A 129 12.59 -4.50 17.19
N ASP A 130 12.81 -3.38 17.88
CA ASP A 130 11.79 -2.75 18.73
C ASP A 130 10.59 -2.28 17.91
N ALA A 131 10.81 -1.69 16.73
CA ALA A 131 9.72 -1.32 15.83
C ALA A 131 8.97 -2.55 15.30
N LEU A 132 9.66 -3.66 15.02
CA LEU A 132 9.02 -4.90 14.57
C LEU A 132 8.12 -5.48 15.67
N VAL A 133 8.62 -5.60 16.89
CA VAL A 133 7.85 -6.13 18.03
C VAL A 133 6.60 -5.29 18.28
N THR A 134 6.77 -3.97 18.43
CA THR A 134 5.64 -3.07 18.67
C THR A 134 4.64 -3.05 17.52
N SER A 135 5.09 -3.21 16.27
CA SER A 135 4.22 -3.31 15.09
C SER A 135 3.38 -4.58 15.11
N LEU A 136 3.97 -5.72 15.48
CA LEU A 136 3.27 -7.00 15.59
C LEU A 136 2.21 -6.97 16.72
N GLU A 137 2.58 -6.46 17.90
CA GLU A 137 1.65 -6.28 19.02
C GLU A 137 0.48 -5.35 18.64
N PHE A 138 0.78 -4.28 17.90
CA PHE A 138 -0.23 -3.35 17.41
C PHE A 138 -1.19 -4.02 16.42
N LEU A 139 -0.66 -4.78 15.45
CA LEU A 139 -1.48 -5.51 14.48
C LEU A 139 -2.39 -6.54 15.16
N GLU A 140 -1.88 -7.31 16.12
CA GLU A 140 -2.67 -8.27 16.90
C GLU A 140 -3.85 -7.59 17.60
N LYS A 141 -3.59 -6.45 18.26
CA LYS A 141 -4.62 -5.65 18.93
C LYS A 141 -5.68 -5.11 17.97
N CYS A 142 -5.27 -4.63 16.80
CA CYS A 142 -6.19 -4.11 15.79
C CYS A 142 -7.03 -5.22 15.15
N TRP A 143 -6.45 -6.41 14.97
CA TRP A 143 -7.14 -7.57 14.44
C TRP A 143 -8.26 -8.03 15.39
N GLY A 144 -7.96 -8.24 16.67
CA GLY A 144 -8.94 -8.72 17.66
C GLY A 144 -10.07 -7.74 18.00
N LYS A 145 -9.85 -6.43 17.85
CA LYS A 145 -10.89 -5.41 18.12
C LYS A 145 -12.02 -5.39 17.10
N ASN A 146 -11.76 -5.78 15.86
CA ASN A 146 -12.75 -5.76 14.80
C ASN A 146 -13.68 -6.98 14.79
N GLU A 147 -13.30 -8.09 15.44
CA GLU A 147 -14.19 -9.25 15.61
C GLU A 147 -15.32 -9.00 16.63
N LEU A 148 -15.12 -8.05 17.56
CA LEU A 148 -16.12 -7.71 18.58
C LEU A 148 -17.21 -6.76 18.08
N ILE A 149 -17.00 -6.05 16.95
CA ILE A 149 -18.02 -5.16 16.36
C ILE A 149 -18.98 -5.96 15.46
N GLU A 150 -18.53 -7.05 14.85
CA GLU A 150 -19.35 -7.90 13.98
C GLU A 150 -20.26 -8.88 14.76
N GLN A 151 -20.14 -8.98 16.10
CA GLN A 151 -20.93 -9.90 16.93
C GLN A 151 -22.09 -9.25 17.71
N VAL A 152 -22.45 -7.99 17.46
CA VAL A 152 -23.68 -7.41 18.02
C VAL A 152 -24.83 -7.63 17.02
N PRO A 153 -25.84 -8.47 17.32
CA PRO A 153 -27.04 -8.53 16.50
C PRO A 153 -27.70 -7.15 16.51
N GLN A 154 -28.11 -6.63 15.35
CA GLN A 154 -29.00 -5.47 15.27
C GLN A 154 -30.37 -5.84 15.87
N ALA A 155 -30.47 -5.82 17.20
CA ALA A 155 -31.73 -5.90 17.91
C ALA A 155 -32.38 -4.51 17.91
N GLY A 156 -33.20 -4.28 16.88
CA GLY A 156 -34.44 -3.50 16.94
C GLY A 156 -34.41 -2.12 17.60
N PHE A 157 -34.13 -1.07 16.81
CA PHE A 157 -34.77 0.22 17.03
C PHE A 157 -36.17 0.20 16.40
N ALA A 158 -37.09 -0.51 17.06
CA ALA A 158 -38.51 -0.40 16.78
C ALA A 158 -39.10 0.75 17.62
N ASN A 159 -39.63 1.74 16.90
CA ASN A 159 -40.74 2.63 17.27
C ASN A 159 -40.90 3.05 18.74
N LEU A 160 -40.73 4.35 18.99
CA LEU A 160 -41.55 5.07 19.96
C LEU A 160 -41.81 6.49 19.43
N HIS A 161 -42.81 6.60 18.56
CA HIS A 161 -43.61 7.81 18.44
C HIS A 161 -44.88 7.64 19.28
N LYS A 162 -45.11 8.64 20.14
CA LYS A 162 -46.36 9.09 20.80
C LYS A 162 -46.77 8.49 22.15
N LEU A 163 -47.00 9.45 23.06
CA LEU A 163 -47.99 9.62 24.14
C LEU A 163 -47.23 10.00 25.42
N SER A 164 -47.36 11.18 26.02
CA SER A 164 -48.47 12.15 26.14
C SER A 164 -47.94 13.58 26.22
#